data_AF-W4RUN2-F1
#
_entry.id   AF-W4RUN2-F1
#
_cell.length_a   1.000
_cell.length_b   1.000
_cell.length_c   1.000
_cell.angle_alpha   90.00
_cell.angle_beta   90.00
_cell.angle_gamma   90.00
#
_symmetry.space_group_name_H-M   'P 1'
#
loop_
_entity.id
_entity.type
_entity.pdbx_description
1 polymer ?
#
loop_
_entity_poly.entity_id
_entity_poly.type
_entity_poly.pdbx_seq_one_letter_code
_entity_poly.pdbx_strand_id
1 'polypeptide(L)'
;MDLMVLMVQEWVNDTYGGRSGYQPAPEKGKTGWSTVYALTRALQIELGIGTPADSFGPGTSAAYKSWGEMELGSVPEDEKGKNIVQILQGACYCKGYDPGRFHGVFDENLKNAVIRLQTDAGLPVRNGKVYDYVFKAFLTMDAYVLTFGGDPRIREMQQDLNNKYYITSGVQPCDGHYQRGTNRALIYGIQTEEGIAPNLQTGSVGPTTRDRLPTLSLGSSGNFVKLLQYALYVNRFDPGAFDGYYGSAVKQTVLNFQSFCMLPADGVTGKQTWLSALVSTGDSTRKGTACDCVTMITPARRIIESGGVSDSGALLNECA
;
A
#
# COMPACT_ATOMS: atom_id res chain seq x y z
N MET A 1 -26.23 -2.41 10.28
CA MET A 1 -25.62 -2.67 11.59
C MET A 1 -25.22 -4.13 11.56
N ASP A 2 -23.98 -4.42 11.87
CA ASP A 2 -23.43 -5.77 11.94
C ASP A 2 -23.38 -6.19 13.42
N LEU A 3 -24.02 -7.32 13.73
CA LEU A 3 -24.11 -7.83 15.10
C LEU A 3 -22.78 -8.35 15.62
N MET A 4 -21.94 -8.91 14.75
CA MET A 4 -20.61 -9.38 15.14
C MET A 4 -19.70 -8.20 15.44
N VAL A 5 -19.78 -7.13 14.64
CA VAL A 5 -19.03 -5.90 14.93
C VAL A 5 -19.50 -5.26 16.24
N LEU A 6 -20.80 -5.29 16.55
CA LEU A 6 -21.31 -4.79 17.83
C LEU A 6 -20.75 -5.61 19.00
N MET A 7 -20.81 -6.93 18.91
CA MET A 7 -20.26 -7.85 19.91
C MET A 7 -18.76 -7.61 20.16
N VAL A 8 -18.00 -7.34 19.10
CA VAL A 8 -16.57 -6.99 19.18
C VAL A 8 -16.36 -5.68 19.92
N GLN A 9 -17.17 -4.65 19.61
CA GLN A 9 -17.10 -3.32 20.24
C GLN A 9 -17.41 -3.38 21.73
N GLU A 10 -18.47 -4.09 22.12
CA GLU A 10 -18.85 -4.31 23.52
C GLU A 10 -17.74 -5.08 24.26
N TRP A 11 -17.29 -6.20 23.69
CA TRP A 11 -16.24 -7.03 24.32
C TRP A 11 -14.93 -6.27 24.56
N VAL A 12 -14.44 -5.51 23.57
CA VAL A 12 -13.17 -4.79 23.71
C VAL A 12 -13.31 -3.66 24.74
N ASN A 13 -14.47 -3.01 24.81
CA ASN A 13 -14.76 -1.98 25.81
C ASN A 13 -14.86 -2.55 27.23
N ASP A 14 -15.53 -3.68 27.40
CA ASP A 14 -15.69 -4.34 28.70
C ASP A 14 -14.34 -4.88 29.21
N THR A 15 -13.54 -5.45 28.32
CA THR A 15 -12.27 -6.10 28.69
C THR A 15 -11.17 -5.08 29.01
N TYR A 16 -11.11 -3.97 28.28
CA TYR A 16 -10.03 -2.98 28.40
C TYR A 16 -10.47 -1.64 28.99
N GLY A 17 -11.75 -1.49 29.34
CA GLY A 17 -12.30 -0.32 30.02
C GLY A 17 -11.51 0.03 31.27
N GLY A 18 -11.07 1.29 31.38
CA GLY A 18 -10.28 1.77 32.52
C GLY A 18 -8.79 1.39 32.51
N ARG A 19 -8.31 0.62 31.52
CA ARG A 19 -6.87 0.36 31.36
C ARG A 19 -6.17 1.61 30.84
N SER A 20 -4.97 1.89 31.35
CA SER A 20 -4.18 3.07 30.96
C SER A 20 -3.95 3.11 29.44
N GLY A 21 -4.29 4.25 28.81
CA GLY A 21 -4.13 4.46 27.37
C GLY A 21 -5.17 3.80 26.47
N TYR A 22 -6.10 3.00 27.02
CA TYR A 22 -7.24 2.51 26.25
C TYR A 22 -8.28 3.62 26.03
N GLN A 23 -8.91 3.67 24.84
CA GLN A 23 -10.10 4.49 24.63
C GLN A 23 -11.20 3.63 23.98
N PRO A 24 -12.46 3.74 24.44
CA PRO A 24 -13.57 2.92 23.94
C PRO A 24 -13.89 3.13 22.46
N ALA A 25 -14.33 2.06 21.81
CA ALA A 25 -14.96 2.12 20.50
C ALA A 25 -16.45 2.46 20.62
N PRO A 26 -17.08 3.18 19.66
CA PRO A 26 -18.53 3.35 19.65
C PRO A 26 -19.24 2.02 19.38
N GLU A 27 -20.10 1.58 20.30
CA GLU A 27 -20.93 0.36 20.20
C GLU A 27 -22.14 0.59 19.30
N LYS A 28 -21.92 0.55 17.97
CA LYS A 28 -22.95 0.86 16.97
C LYS A 28 -23.08 -0.22 15.89
N GLY A 29 -22.33 -1.31 16.00
CA GLY A 29 -22.26 -2.37 14.99
C GLY A 29 -21.86 -1.84 13.61
N LYS A 30 -20.96 -0.85 13.58
CA LYS A 30 -20.39 -0.27 12.38
C LYS A 30 -18.89 -0.15 12.55
N THR A 31 -18.14 -0.78 11.67
CA THR A 31 -16.68 -0.64 11.65
C THR A 31 -16.29 0.80 11.36
N GLY A 32 -15.24 1.28 12.03
CA GLY A 32 -14.58 2.53 11.72
C GLY A 32 -13.23 2.61 12.41
N TRP A 33 -12.51 3.71 12.17
CA TRP A 33 -11.19 3.96 12.75
C TRP A 33 -11.17 3.76 14.27
N SER A 34 -12.16 4.26 15.00
CA SER A 34 -12.23 4.10 16.47
C SER A 34 -12.29 2.64 16.91
N THR A 35 -12.96 1.75 16.16
CA THR A 35 -13.00 0.31 16.46
C THR A 35 -11.64 -0.34 16.22
N VAL A 36 -10.99 -0.02 15.10
CA VAL A 36 -9.65 -0.54 14.80
C VAL A 36 -8.60 -0.02 15.80
N TYR A 37 -8.70 1.24 16.23
CA TYR A 37 -7.82 1.82 17.25
C TYR A 37 -8.03 1.19 18.63
N ALA A 38 -9.27 0.89 19.02
CA ALA A 38 -9.56 0.15 20.25
C ALA A 38 -8.91 -1.24 20.22
N LEU A 39 -9.10 -2.01 19.14
CA LEU A 39 -8.48 -3.33 18.97
C LEU A 39 -6.94 -3.26 18.93
N THR A 40 -6.37 -2.25 18.27
CA THR A 40 -4.91 -2.05 18.20
C THR A 40 -4.33 -1.78 19.58
N ARG A 41 -4.97 -0.91 20.37
CA ARG A 41 -4.52 -0.58 21.72
C ARG A 41 -4.73 -1.73 22.69
N ALA A 42 -5.84 -2.47 22.56
CA ALA A 42 -6.06 -3.72 23.28
C ALA A 42 -4.92 -4.71 23.08
N LEU A 43 -4.50 -4.94 21.81
CA LEU A 43 -3.35 -5.79 21.51
C LEU A 43 -2.07 -5.28 22.18
N GLN A 44 -1.81 -3.97 22.09
CA GLN A 44 -0.62 -3.38 22.70
C GLN A 44 -0.61 -3.53 24.22
N ILE A 45 -1.77 -3.40 24.88
CA ILE A 45 -1.93 -3.65 26.32
C ILE A 45 -1.62 -5.11 26.65
N GLU A 46 -2.14 -6.07 25.89
CA GLU A 46 -1.82 -7.50 26.08
C GLU A 46 -0.33 -7.77 25.91
N LEU A 47 0.31 -7.11 24.95
CA LEU A 47 1.74 -7.21 24.69
C LEU A 47 2.62 -6.46 25.72
N GLY A 48 2.02 -5.79 26.71
CA GLY A 48 2.74 -5.11 27.79
C GLY A 48 3.31 -3.74 27.40
N ILE A 49 2.79 -3.10 26.35
CA ILE A 49 3.21 -1.76 25.93
C ILE A 49 2.54 -0.72 26.84
N GLY A 50 3.35 -0.02 27.63
CA GLY A 50 2.86 0.90 28.67
C GLY A 50 2.16 2.17 28.16
N THR A 51 2.40 2.57 26.91
CA THR A 51 1.68 3.69 26.27
C THR A 51 1.17 3.24 24.91
N PRO A 52 -0.06 2.71 24.84
CA PRO A 52 -0.68 2.32 23.60
C PRO A 52 -0.85 3.51 22.64
N ALA A 53 -0.83 3.22 21.33
CA ALA A 53 -1.00 4.15 20.23
C ALA A 53 -1.99 3.57 19.20
N ASP A 54 -2.58 4.45 18.40
CA ASP A 54 -3.57 4.09 17.38
C ASP A 54 -2.98 3.32 16.17
N SER A 55 -1.66 3.13 16.13
CA SER A 55 -0.96 2.48 15.03
C SER A 55 -0.22 1.21 15.45
N PHE A 56 -0.27 0.18 14.60
CA PHE A 56 0.60 -0.98 14.68
C PHE A 56 1.99 -0.63 14.08
N GLY A 57 2.89 -0.17 14.94
CA GLY A 57 4.25 0.24 14.59
C GLY A 57 5.34 -0.81 14.84
N PRO A 58 6.62 -0.46 14.66
CA PRO A 58 7.75 -1.36 14.90
C PRO A 58 7.80 -1.91 16.33
N GLY A 59 7.42 -1.11 17.34
CA GLY A 59 7.35 -1.57 18.73
C GLY A 59 6.32 -2.67 18.95
N THR A 60 5.11 -2.53 18.37
CA THR A 60 4.07 -3.57 18.41
C THR A 60 4.51 -4.83 17.67
N SER A 61 5.16 -4.68 16.51
CA SER A 61 5.73 -5.79 15.74
C SER A 61 6.76 -6.57 16.56
N ALA A 62 7.71 -5.88 17.19
CA ALA A 62 8.73 -6.51 18.03
C ALA A 62 8.11 -7.22 19.23
N ALA A 63 7.17 -6.58 19.93
CA ALA A 63 6.50 -7.17 21.08
C ALA A 63 5.66 -8.41 20.69
N TYR A 64 4.94 -8.37 19.58
CA TYR A 64 4.17 -9.51 19.07
C TYR A 64 5.07 -10.69 18.67
N LYS A 65 6.17 -10.43 17.97
CA LYS A 65 7.17 -11.47 17.65
C LYS A 65 7.80 -12.08 18.89
N SER A 66 8.07 -11.25 19.91
CA SER A 66 8.61 -11.71 21.18
C SER A 66 7.61 -12.54 21.98
N TRP A 67 6.30 -12.26 21.84
CA TRP A 67 5.26 -13.09 22.45
C TRP A 67 5.07 -14.41 21.71
N GLY A 68 5.11 -14.39 20.37
CA GLY A 68 5.00 -15.56 19.51
C GLY A 68 3.91 -15.35 18.44
N GLU A 69 4.29 -15.45 17.16
CA GLU A 69 3.33 -15.31 16.07
C GLU A 69 2.33 -16.48 16.05
N MET A 70 1.02 -16.18 16.04
CA MET A 70 -0.02 -17.18 16.15
C MET A 70 -0.07 -18.13 14.95
N GLU A 71 -0.25 -19.41 15.27
CA GLU A 71 -0.54 -20.50 14.34
C GLU A 71 -1.48 -21.50 15.03
N LEU A 72 -2.14 -22.31 14.22
CA LEU A 72 -3.03 -23.35 14.72
C LEU A 72 -2.24 -24.33 15.62
N GLY A 73 -2.71 -24.50 16.86
CA GLY A 73 -2.14 -25.43 17.83
C GLY A 73 -0.96 -24.91 18.64
N SER A 74 -0.51 -23.67 18.42
CA SER A 74 0.65 -23.09 19.10
C SER A 74 0.35 -21.83 19.92
N VAL A 75 -0.89 -21.33 19.89
CA VAL A 75 -1.32 -20.22 20.74
C VAL A 75 -1.52 -20.67 22.19
N PRO A 76 -0.94 -19.99 23.20
CA PRO A 76 -1.20 -20.27 24.61
C PRO A 76 -2.70 -20.18 24.97
N GLU A 77 -3.18 -21.10 25.81
CA GLU A 77 -4.58 -21.13 26.28
C GLU A 77 -4.84 -20.27 27.53
N ASP A 78 -3.85 -19.48 27.95
CA ASP A 78 -4.00 -18.51 29.03
C ASP A 78 -4.89 -17.33 28.61
N GLU A 79 -5.23 -16.47 29.57
CA GLU A 79 -6.12 -15.33 29.34
C GLU A 79 -5.56 -14.38 28.27
N LYS A 80 -4.24 -14.13 28.32
CA LYS A 80 -3.55 -13.31 27.33
C LYS A 80 -3.65 -13.88 25.92
N GLY A 81 -3.38 -15.17 25.74
CA GLY A 81 -3.51 -15.83 24.44
C GLY A 81 -4.93 -15.80 23.90
N LYS A 82 -5.92 -16.08 24.74
CA LYS A 82 -7.35 -15.99 24.38
C LYS A 82 -7.74 -14.57 23.94
N ASN A 83 -7.31 -13.55 24.68
CA ASN A 83 -7.59 -12.16 24.35
C ASN A 83 -6.95 -11.74 23.02
N ILE A 84 -5.69 -12.11 22.77
CA ILE A 84 -5.01 -11.80 21.50
C ILE A 84 -5.70 -12.46 20.31
N VAL A 85 -6.16 -13.71 20.46
CA VAL A 85 -6.96 -14.39 19.42
C VAL A 85 -8.29 -13.68 19.20
N GLN A 86 -8.97 -13.28 20.28
CA GLN A 86 -10.25 -12.61 20.20
C GLN A 86 -10.13 -11.22 19.55
N ILE A 87 -9.02 -10.50 19.78
CA ILE A 87 -8.69 -9.27 19.04
C ILE A 87 -8.58 -9.55 17.54
N LEU A 88 -7.89 -10.62 17.14
CA LEU A 88 -7.78 -10.99 15.73
C LEU A 88 -9.15 -11.36 15.14
N GLN A 89 -9.95 -12.18 15.82
CA GLN A 89 -11.32 -12.52 15.39
C GLN A 89 -12.14 -11.24 15.20
N GLY A 90 -12.04 -10.29 16.12
CA GLY A 90 -12.72 -9.00 16.03
C GLY A 90 -12.27 -8.18 14.83
N ALA A 91 -10.96 -8.15 14.56
CA ALA A 91 -10.39 -7.50 13.39
C ALA A 91 -10.83 -8.19 12.09
N CYS A 92 -10.97 -9.51 12.07
CA CYS A 92 -11.52 -10.26 10.94
C CYS A 92 -12.95 -9.82 10.61
N TYR A 93 -13.87 -9.80 11.61
CA TYR A 93 -15.24 -9.30 11.39
C TYR A 93 -15.25 -7.86 10.91
N CYS A 94 -14.44 -6.99 11.53
CA CYS A 94 -14.36 -5.58 11.14
C CYS A 94 -13.95 -5.41 9.67
N LYS A 95 -13.09 -6.29 9.16
CA LYS A 95 -12.54 -6.26 7.81
C LYS A 95 -13.35 -7.09 6.80
N GLY A 96 -14.39 -7.81 7.26
CA GLY A 96 -15.26 -8.61 6.41
C GLY A 96 -14.77 -10.05 6.14
N TYR A 97 -13.81 -10.55 6.91
CA TYR A 97 -13.41 -11.95 6.88
C TYR A 97 -14.10 -12.69 8.01
N ASP A 98 -14.90 -13.71 7.72
CA ASP A 98 -15.58 -14.51 8.75
C ASP A 98 -14.60 -15.47 9.46
N PRO A 99 -14.24 -15.26 10.74
CA PRO A 99 -13.37 -16.15 11.50
C PRO A 99 -14.12 -17.31 12.17
N GLY A 100 -15.43 -17.45 11.96
CA GLY A 100 -16.25 -18.46 12.64
C GLY A 100 -16.90 -17.92 13.92
N ARG A 101 -16.45 -18.38 15.09
CA ARG A 101 -17.00 -17.98 16.40
C ARG A 101 -16.09 -16.97 17.09
N PHE A 102 -16.68 -16.01 17.80
CA PHE A 102 -15.96 -15.03 18.61
C PHE A 102 -15.73 -15.55 20.05
N HIS A 103 -14.70 -16.37 20.25
CA HIS A 103 -14.50 -17.15 21.49
C HIS A 103 -13.03 -17.20 21.99
N GLY A 104 -12.10 -16.54 21.31
CA GLY A 104 -10.69 -16.52 21.72
C GLY A 104 -9.92 -17.82 21.47
N VAL A 105 -10.41 -18.73 20.64
CA VAL A 105 -9.69 -19.96 20.23
C VAL A 105 -9.23 -19.85 18.78
N PHE A 106 -7.94 -20.15 18.54
CA PHE A 106 -7.39 -20.16 17.18
C PHE A 106 -7.76 -21.49 16.51
N ASP A 107 -8.91 -21.53 15.86
CA ASP A 107 -9.44 -22.71 15.18
C ASP A 107 -9.22 -22.67 13.65
N GLU A 108 -9.69 -23.70 12.94
CA GLU A 108 -9.55 -23.82 11.49
C GLU A 108 -10.31 -22.70 10.74
N ASN A 109 -11.42 -22.18 11.29
CA ASN A 109 -12.15 -21.09 10.65
C ASN A 109 -11.35 -19.79 10.69
N LEU A 110 -10.72 -19.50 11.83
CA LEU A 110 -9.85 -18.34 11.96
C LEU A 110 -8.61 -18.47 11.06
N LYS A 111 -7.97 -19.63 11.03
CA LYS A 111 -6.87 -19.92 10.10
C LYS A 111 -7.27 -19.68 8.65
N ASN A 112 -8.45 -20.14 8.23
CA ASN A 112 -8.97 -19.92 6.88
C ASN A 112 -9.28 -18.44 6.59
N ALA A 113 -9.75 -17.67 7.58
CA ALA A 113 -9.89 -16.22 7.46
C ALA A 113 -8.54 -15.53 7.21
N VAL A 114 -7.48 -15.97 7.90
CA VAL A 114 -6.10 -15.48 7.69
C VAL A 114 -5.60 -15.84 6.29
N ILE A 115 -5.81 -17.07 5.81
CA ILE A 115 -5.45 -17.49 4.45
C ILE A 115 -6.15 -16.64 3.39
N ARG A 116 -7.44 -16.32 3.59
CA ARG A 116 -8.18 -15.44 2.67
C ARG A 116 -7.54 -14.06 2.59
N LEU A 117 -7.25 -13.42 3.73
CA LEU A 117 -6.56 -12.12 3.70
C LEU A 117 -5.18 -12.23 3.04
N GLN A 118 -4.39 -13.27 3.34
CA GLN A 118 -3.08 -13.47 2.71
C GLN A 118 -3.20 -13.60 1.17
N THR A 119 -4.23 -14.29 0.71
CA THR A 119 -4.53 -14.49 -0.72
C THR A 119 -4.97 -13.18 -1.37
N ASP A 120 -5.92 -12.49 -0.75
CA ASP A 120 -6.49 -11.23 -1.23
C ASP A 120 -5.44 -10.12 -1.29
N ALA A 121 -4.58 -10.04 -0.28
CA ALA A 121 -3.43 -9.13 -0.25
C ALA A 121 -2.32 -9.50 -1.24
N GLY A 122 -2.37 -10.66 -1.90
CA GLY A 122 -1.34 -11.09 -2.86
C GLY A 122 -0.04 -11.58 -2.22
N LEU A 123 -0.03 -11.85 -0.91
CA LEU A 123 1.18 -12.24 -0.19
C LEU A 123 1.77 -13.57 -0.72
N PRO A 124 3.11 -13.74 -0.67
CA PRO A 124 3.76 -14.94 -1.20
C PRO A 124 3.55 -16.17 -0.30
N VAL A 125 3.34 -15.96 1.00
CA VAL A 125 3.07 -17.02 1.98
C VAL A 125 1.61 -16.95 2.42
N ARG A 126 0.88 -18.06 2.25
CA ARG A 126 -0.58 -18.16 2.46
C ARG A 126 -0.95 -19.37 3.32
N ASN A 127 -0.23 -19.55 4.43
CA ASN A 127 -0.30 -20.73 5.28
C ASN A 127 -1.25 -20.56 6.49
N GLY A 128 -1.89 -19.41 6.65
CA GLY A 128 -2.75 -19.11 7.80
C GLY A 128 -2.01 -18.76 9.09
N LYS A 129 -0.66 -18.69 9.05
CA LYS A 129 0.12 -18.14 10.17
C LYS A 129 -0.05 -16.63 10.22
N VAL A 130 -0.27 -16.10 11.42
CA VAL A 130 -0.47 -14.68 11.65
C VAL A 130 0.88 -14.03 11.94
N TYR A 131 1.64 -13.79 10.89
CA TYR A 131 2.84 -12.97 10.97
C TYR A 131 2.50 -11.55 11.42
N ASP A 132 3.47 -10.82 11.97
CA ASP A 132 3.26 -9.43 12.43
C ASP A 132 2.65 -8.52 11.35
N TYR A 133 3.10 -8.63 10.11
CA TYR A 133 2.58 -7.86 8.99
C TYR A 133 1.15 -8.27 8.58
N VAL A 134 0.75 -9.51 8.84
CA VAL A 134 -0.62 -10.01 8.62
C VAL A 134 -1.54 -9.50 9.72
N PHE A 135 -1.10 -9.54 10.98
CA PHE A 135 -1.89 -8.98 12.08
C PHE A 135 -2.08 -7.47 11.90
N LYS A 136 -1.01 -6.77 11.55
CA LYS A 136 -1.08 -5.37 11.17
C LYS A 136 -2.09 -5.14 10.04
N ALA A 137 -2.06 -5.97 9.00
CA ALA A 137 -3.01 -5.87 7.89
C ALA A 137 -4.48 -6.02 8.33
N PHE A 138 -4.78 -6.84 9.34
CA PHE A 138 -6.11 -6.90 9.96
C PHE A 138 -6.47 -5.65 10.78
N LEU A 139 -5.48 -4.99 11.37
CA LEU A 139 -5.62 -3.82 12.24
C LEU A 139 -5.41 -2.49 11.48
N THR A 140 -5.80 -2.43 10.21
CA THR A 140 -5.94 -1.20 9.41
C THR A 140 -7.30 -1.14 8.74
N MET A 141 -7.68 0.02 8.19
CA MET A 141 -8.89 0.15 7.37
C MET A 141 -8.69 -0.24 5.90
N ASP A 142 -7.51 -0.71 5.52
CA ASP A 142 -7.17 -1.05 4.13
C ASP A 142 -8.06 -2.21 3.61
N ALA A 143 -8.60 -2.07 2.41
CA ALA A 143 -9.33 -3.15 1.75
C ALA A 143 -8.37 -3.99 0.88
N TYR A 144 -8.45 -5.31 0.98
CA TYR A 144 -7.64 -6.26 0.18
C TYR A 144 -8.45 -6.95 -0.94
N VAL A 145 -9.73 -6.65 -1.02
CA VAL A 145 -10.65 -7.10 -2.06
C VAL A 145 -11.01 -5.93 -2.95
N LEU A 146 -11.34 -6.21 -4.21
CA LEU A 146 -11.78 -5.18 -5.15
C LEU A 146 -13.01 -4.44 -4.60
N THR A 147 -12.93 -3.12 -4.49
CA THR A 147 -14.02 -2.29 -3.98
C THR A 147 -14.82 -1.68 -5.13
N PHE A 148 -15.99 -1.12 -4.82
CA PHE A 148 -16.83 -0.47 -5.84
C PHE A 148 -16.06 0.65 -6.56
N GLY A 149 -16.13 0.65 -7.90
CA GLY A 149 -15.38 1.58 -8.75
C GLY A 149 -13.88 1.29 -8.86
N GLY A 150 -13.37 0.25 -8.19
CA GLY A 150 -11.97 -0.17 -8.30
C GLY A 150 -11.68 -0.84 -9.63
N ASP A 151 -10.47 -0.65 -10.13
CA ASP A 151 -9.97 -1.23 -11.36
C ASP A 151 -9.29 -2.60 -11.07
N PRO A 152 -9.74 -3.71 -11.70
CA PRO A 152 -9.13 -5.02 -11.53
C PRO A 152 -7.64 -5.06 -11.88
N ARG A 153 -7.17 -4.25 -12.84
CA ARG A 153 -5.74 -4.23 -13.19
C ARG A 153 -4.90 -3.43 -12.19
N ILE A 154 -5.46 -2.38 -11.60
CA ILE A 154 -4.80 -1.71 -10.47
C ILE A 154 -4.70 -2.70 -9.31
N ARG A 155 -5.73 -3.51 -9.08
CA ARG A 155 -5.69 -4.56 -8.07
C ARG A 155 -4.62 -5.62 -8.37
N GLU A 156 -4.48 -6.06 -9.62
CA GLU A 156 -3.39 -6.95 -10.05
C GLU A 156 -2.02 -6.35 -9.70
N MET A 157 -1.79 -5.08 -10.06
CA MET A 157 -0.58 -4.34 -9.69
C MET A 157 -0.36 -4.30 -8.17
N GLN A 158 -1.40 -3.97 -7.38
CA GLN A 158 -1.33 -3.91 -5.92
C GLN A 158 -0.94 -5.26 -5.31
N GLN A 159 -1.54 -6.35 -5.78
CA GLN A 159 -1.21 -7.70 -5.34
C GLN A 159 0.22 -8.09 -5.72
N ASP A 160 0.67 -7.76 -6.92
CA ASP A 160 2.02 -8.06 -7.37
C ASP A 160 3.09 -7.26 -6.60
N LEU A 161 2.79 -5.99 -6.28
CA LEU A 161 3.65 -5.19 -5.43
C LEU A 161 3.75 -5.78 -4.02
N ASN A 162 2.62 -6.19 -3.44
CA ASN A 162 2.62 -6.89 -2.15
C ASN A 162 3.34 -8.24 -2.22
N ASN A 163 3.19 -9.00 -3.31
CA ASN A 163 3.82 -10.30 -3.46
C ASN A 163 5.34 -10.20 -3.33
N LYS A 164 5.92 -9.15 -3.92
CA LYS A 164 7.37 -9.03 -4.12
C LYS A 164 8.06 -8.04 -3.19
N TYR A 165 7.39 -6.96 -2.81
CA TYR A 165 8.02 -5.81 -2.14
C TYR A 165 7.45 -5.48 -0.76
N TYR A 166 6.51 -6.27 -0.22
CA TYR A 166 5.87 -6.00 1.07
C TYR A 166 6.84 -5.85 2.26
N ILE A 167 8.04 -6.44 2.19
CA ILE A 167 9.04 -6.35 3.25
C ILE A 167 9.45 -4.89 3.49
N THR A 168 9.60 -4.10 2.43
CA THR A 168 10.01 -2.69 2.53
C THR A 168 8.85 -1.73 2.38
N SER A 169 7.87 -2.06 1.52
CA SER A 169 6.69 -1.21 1.34
C SER A 169 5.64 -1.35 2.45
N GLY A 170 5.65 -2.46 3.19
CA GLY A 170 4.50 -2.94 3.94
C GLY A 170 3.41 -3.49 3.01
N VAL A 171 2.47 -4.25 3.60
CA VAL A 171 1.29 -4.75 2.88
C VAL A 171 0.36 -3.56 2.58
N GLN A 172 0.13 -3.29 1.30
CA GLN A 172 -0.75 -2.22 0.81
C GLN A 172 -2.16 -2.74 0.53
N PRO A 173 -3.19 -1.86 0.50
CA PRO A 173 -4.52 -2.24 0.02
C PRO A 173 -4.48 -2.83 -1.40
N CYS A 174 -5.39 -3.76 -1.65
CA CYS A 174 -5.65 -4.39 -2.95
C CYS A 174 -7.11 -4.09 -3.39
N ASP A 175 -7.49 -2.82 -3.30
CA ASP A 175 -8.85 -2.31 -3.46
C ASP A 175 -9.21 -1.90 -4.90
N GLY A 176 -8.22 -1.92 -5.80
CA GLY A 176 -8.35 -1.49 -7.20
C GLY A 176 -8.23 0.02 -7.40
N HIS A 177 -7.87 0.80 -6.39
CA HIS A 177 -7.69 2.25 -6.51
C HIS A 177 -6.23 2.63 -6.43
N TYR A 178 -5.73 3.38 -7.41
CA TYR A 178 -4.37 3.91 -7.31
C TYR A 178 -4.36 5.02 -6.26
N GLN A 179 -3.48 4.87 -5.27
CA GLN A 179 -3.38 5.75 -4.12
C GLN A 179 -1.92 6.04 -3.81
N ARG A 180 -1.68 7.02 -2.93
CA ARG A 180 -0.35 7.35 -2.42
C ARG A 180 0.42 6.11 -1.92
N GLY A 181 -0.25 5.19 -1.22
CA GLY A 181 0.34 3.94 -0.74
C GLY A 181 0.83 3.04 -1.88
N THR A 182 0.00 2.85 -2.91
CA THR A 182 0.34 2.10 -4.12
C THR A 182 1.52 2.72 -4.87
N ASN A 183 1.55 4.05 -5.04
CA ASN A 183 2.72 4.73 -5.63
C ASN A 183 3.99 4.53 -4.80
N ARG A 184 3.87 4.63 -3.47
CA ARG A 184 5.00 4.41 -2.56
C ARG A 184 5.54 2.99 -2.70
N ALA A 185 4.67 1.98 -2.78
CA ALA A 185 5.07 0.59 -3.00
C ALA A 185 5.72 0.36 -4.37
N LEU A 186 5.23 1.02 -5.43
CA LEU A 186 5.89 1.03 -6.74
C LEU A 186 7.33 1.55 -6.64
N ILE A 187 7.54 2.66 -5.94
CA ILE A 187 8.88 3.25 -5.74
C ILE A 187 9.76 2.34 -4.86
N TYR A 188 9.22 1.73 -3.81
CA TYR A 188 9.95 0.71 -3.03
C TYR A 188 10.37 -0.49 -3.89
N GLY A 189 9.52 -0.90 -4.83
CA GLY A 189 9.85 -1.90 -5.83
C GLY A 189 11.06 -1.50 -6.66
N ILE A 190 11.05 -0.29 -7.22
CA ILE A 190 12.19 0.25 -7.97
C ILE A 190 13.46 0.28 -7.12
N GLN A 191 13.39 0.83 -5.90
CA GLN A 191 14.54 0.90 -4.99
C GLN A 191 15.10 -0.48 -4.64
N THR A 192 14.24 -1.49 -4.52
CA THR A 192 14.64 -2.88 -4.28
C THR A 192 15.36 -3.46 -5.50
N GLU A 193 14.83 -3.27 -6.70
CA GLU A 193 15.47 -3.74 -7.95
C GLU A 193 16.77 -2.98 -8.26
N GLU A 194 16.91 -1.73 -7.82
CA GLU A 194 18.15 -0.94 -7.87
C GLU A 194 19.23 -1.43 -6.89
N GLY A 195 18.92 -2.43 -6.05
CA GLY A 195 19.82 -2.94 -5.02
C GLY A 195 20.09 -1.95 -3.89
N ILE A 196 19.15 -1.04 -3.60
CA ILE A 196 19.24 -0.16 -2.43
C ILE A 196 18.88 -0.97 -1.18
N ALA A 197 19.78 -0.97 -0.19
CA ALA A 197 19.58 -1.70 1.05
C ALA A 197 18.25 -1.30 1.74
N PRO A 198 17.47 -2.26 2.30
CA PRO A 198 16.14 -2.00 2.86
C PRO A 198 16.03 -0.82 3.82
N ASN A 199 17.05 -0.62 4.67
CA ASN A 199 17.10 0.46 5.66
C ASN A 199 17.36 1.86 5.06
N LEU A 200 17.79 1.94 3.79
CA LEU A 200 18.01 3.18 3.06
C LEU A 200 16.87 3.51 2.10
N GLN A 201 15.92 2.60 1.91
CA GLN A 201 14.77 2.82 1.05
C GLN A 201 13.79 3.80 1.70
N THR A 202 13.31 4.75 0.91
CA THR A 202 12.46 5.86 1.39
C THR A 202 11.05 5.81 0.80
N GLY A 203 10.84 5.02 -0.26
CA GLY A 203 9.61 5.06 -1.04
C GLY A 203 9.37 6.41 -1.72
N SER A 204 10.43 7.20 -1.92
CA SER A 204 10.43 8.50 -2.61
C SER A 204 11.59 8.56 -3.60
N VAL A 205 11.39 9.25 -4.72
CA VAL A 205 12.40 9.37 -5.79
C VAL A 205 13.47 10.42 -5.44
N GLY A 206 14.39 10.03 -4.56
CA GLY A 206 15.56 10.83 -4.15
C GLY A 206 16.77 10.67 -5.09
N PRO A 207 17.90 11.36 -4.84
CA PRO A 207 19.08 11.36 -5.73
C PRO A 207 19.58 9.96 -6.09
N THR A 208 19.72 9.06 -5.10
CA THR A 208 20.20 7.70 -5.34
C THR A 208 19.31 6.91 -6.29
N THR A 209 17.98 7.00 -6.12
CA THR A 209 17.03 6.36 -7.04
C THR A 209 17.13 6.99 -8.42
N ARG A 210 17.14 8.32 -8.51
CA ARG A 210 17.27 9.04 -9.79
C ARG A 210 18.49 8.62 -10.60
N ASP A 211 19.60 8.31 -9.93
CA ASP A 211 20.86 7.97 -10.59
C ASP A 211 20.97 6.48 -10.96
N ARG A 212 20.14 5.61 -10.36
CA ARG A 212 20.17 4.16 -10.60
C ARG A 212 19.06 3.66 -11.52
N LEU A 213 18.10 4.50 -11.89
CA LEU A 213 17.05 4.17 -12.86
C LEU A 213 17.67 3.64 -14.18
N PRO A 214 17.30 2.42 -14.62
CA PRO A 214 17.88 1.82 -15.81
C PRO A 214 17.29 2.44 -17.08
N THR A 215 18.04 2.31 -18.18
CA THR A 215 17.49 2.56 -19.52
C THR A 215 16.81 1.30 -20.04
N LEU A 216 15.53 1.39 -20.38
CA LEU A 216 14.76 0.28 -20.96
C LEU A 216 14.38 0.57 -22.41
N SER A 217 14.40 -0.46 -23.26
CA SER A 217 14.06 -0.34 -24.68
C SER A 217 13.52 -1.66 -25.23
N LEU A 218 13.14 -1.68 -26.51
CA LEU A 218 12.62 -2.89 -27.17
C LEU A 218 13.52 -4.11 -26.91
N GLY A 219 12.91 -5.19 -26.41
CA GLY A 219 13.61 -6.42 -26.05
C GLY A 219 14.14 -6.48 -24.61
N SER A 220 14.10 -5.38 -23.85
CA SER A 220 14.34 -5.42 -22.40
C SER A 220 13.30 -6.32 -21.71
N SER A 221 13.71 -6.99 -20.64
CA SER A 221 12.83 -7.85 -19.84
C SER A 221 13.19 -7.82 -18.36
N GLY A 222 12.22 -8.14 -17.50
CA GLY A 222 12.40 -8.28 -16.06
C GLY A 222 11.59 -7.27 -15.24
N ASN A 223 11.90 -7.17 -13.96
CA ASN A 223 11.06 -6.44 -13.00
C ASN A 223 10.98 -4.94 -13.28
N PHE A 224 12.08 -4.32 -13.73
CA PHE A 224 12.05 -2.92 -14.14
C PHE A 224 11.06 -2.66 -15.28
N VAL A 225 10.94 -3.58 -16.24
CA VAL A 225 9.93 -3.44 -17.30
C VAL A 225 8.52 -3.58 -16.71
N LYS A 226 8.31 -4.53 -15.79
CA LYS A 226 7.01 -4.69 -15.11
C LYS A 226 6.61 -3.44 -14.33
N LEU A 227 7.55 -2.87 -13.58
CA LEU A 227 7.38 -1.61 -12.83
C LEU A 227 7.11 -0.42 -13.77
N LEU A 228 7.75 -0.37 -14.94
CA LEU A 228 7.43 0.62 -15.97
C LEU A 228 6.02 0.43 -16.53
N GLN A 229 5.60 -0.81 -16.82
CA GLN A 229 4.26 -1.11 -17.31
C GLN A 229 3.20 -0.63 -16.30
N TYR A 230 3.41 -0.86 -15.00
CA TYR A 230 2.56 -0.29 -13.96
C TYR A 230 2.53 1.24 -14.00
N ALA A 231 3.71 1.89 -14.06
CA ALA A 231 3.82 3.34 -14.08
C ALA A 231 3.10 3.95 -15.30
N LEU A 232 3.22 3.36 -16.48
CA LEU A 232 2.49 3.79 -17.69
C LEU A 232 0.97 3.65 -17.48
N TYR A 233 0.53 2.52 -16.95
CA TYR A 233 -0.89 2.24 -16.79
C TYR A 233 -1.58 3.22 -15.83
N VAL A 234 -0.96 3.51 -14.67
CA VAL A 234 -1.52 4.48 -13.72
C VAL A 234 -1.52 5.91 -14.26
N ASN A 235 -0.64 6.21 -15.23
CA ASN A 235 -0.65 7.44 -16.01
C ASN A 235 -1.64 7.40 -17.20
N ARG A 236 -2.53 6.41 -17.27
CA ARG A 236 -3.57 6.23 -18.31
C ARG A 236 -3.04 5.83 -19.70
N PHE A 237 -1.83 5.28 -19.76
CA PHE A 237 -1.27 4.69 -20.98
C PHE A 237 -1.20 3.18 -20.81
N ASP A 238 -2.12 2.44 -21.44
CA ASP A 238 -2.17 0.97 -21.30
C ASP A 238 -1.01 0.28 -22.03
N PRO A 239 -0.05 -0.33 -21.32
CA PRO A 239 1.08 -1.03 -21.93
C PRO A 239 0.72 -2.44 -22.44
N GLY A 240 -0.52 -2.89 -22.26
CA GLY A 240 -0.91 -4.29 -22.40
C GLY A 240 -0.68 -5.06 -21.10
N ALA A 241 -0.27 -6.33 -21.21
CA ALA A 241 -0.05 -7.20 -20.05
C ALA A 241 1.11 -6.72 -19.18
N PHE A 242 1.02 -6.99 -17.88
CA PHE A 242 2.11 -6.79 -16.94
C PHE A 242 3.06 -8.00 -16.92
N ASP A 243 3.64 -8.33 -18.06
CA ASP A 243 4.48 -9.52 -18.24
C ASP A 243 5.98 -9.27 -18.00
N GLY A 244 6.38 -8.01 -17.79
CA GLY A 244 7.77 -7.63 -17.67
C GLY A 244 8.56 -7.76 -18.98
N TYR A 245 7.91 -7.74 -20.15
CA TYR A 245 8.56 -7.76 -21.46
C TYR A 245 8.30 -6.46 -22.24
N TYR A 246 9.39 -5.81 -22.68
CA TYR A 246 9.33 -4.56 -23.43
C TYR A 246 9.18 -4.87 -24.92
N GLY A 247 7.97 -5.27 -25.31
CA GLY A 247 7.61 -5.55 -26.69
C GLY A 247 7.28 -4.30 -27.51
N SER A 248 6.79 -4.50 -28.74
CA SER A 248 6.34 -3.43 -29.63
C SER A 248 5.18 -2.61 -29.06
N ALA A 249 4.24 -3.25 -28.36
CA ALA A 249 3.12 -2.58 -27.69
C ALA A 249 3.59 -1.62 -26.59
N VAL A 250 4.52 -2.07 -25.72
CA VAL A 250 5.12 -1.21 -24.68
C VAL A 250 5.90 -0.07 -25.32
N LYS A 251 6.69 -0.33 -26.37
CA LYS A 251 7.40 0.73 -27.09
C LYS A 251 6.45 1.81 -27.63
N GLN A 252 5.35 1.40 -28.27
CA GLN A 252 4.36 2.36 -28.78
C GLN A 252 3.71 3.17 -27.66
N THR A 253 3.43 2.51 -26.53
CA THR A 253 2.87 3.16 -25.34
C THR A 253 3.85 4.20 -24.77
N VAL A 254 5.14 3.89 -24.71
CA VAL A 254 6.19 4.82 -24.28
C VAL A 254 6.34 5.99 -25.25
N LEU A 255 6.28 5.78 -26.56
CA LEU A 255 6.27 6.86 -27.55
C LEU A 255 5.11 7.84 -27.33
N ASN A 256 3.92 7.31 -27.07
CA ASN A 256 2.73 8.11 -26.80
C ASN A 256 2.88 8.90 -25.49
N PHE A 257 3.36 8.25 -24.43
CA PHE A 257 3.62 8.88 -23.14
C PHE A 257 4.68 9.99 -23.23
N GLN A 258 5.80 9.73 -23.91
CA GLN A 258 6.86 10.72 -24.14
C GLN A 258 6.32 11.93 -24.89
N SER A 259 5.53 11.70 -25.95
CA SER A 259 4.90 12.77 -26.72
C SER A 259 3.98 13.61 -25.85
N PHE A 260 3.16 12.97 -25.01
CA PHE A 260 2.27 13.64 -24.06
C PHE A 260 3.04 14.48 -23.03
N CYS A 261 4.15 13.96 -22.50
CA CYS A 261 5.03 14.69 -21.56
C CYS A 261 5.96 15.71 -22.24
N MET A 262 5.87 15.90 -23.56
CA MET A 262 6.77 16.75 -24.35
C MET A 262 8.26 16.39 -24.17
N LEU A 263 8.54 15.08 -24.12
CA LEU A 263 9.89 14.51 -24.16
C LEU A 263 10.23 14.11 -25.61
N PRO A 264 11.53 13.92 -25.94
CA PRO A 264 11.90 13.24 -27.18
C PRO A 264 11.22 11.87 -27.26
N ALA A 265 10.34 11.68 -28.24
CA ALA A 265 9.61 10.43 -28.45
C ALA A 265 10.45 9.42 -29.23
N ASP A 266 11.44 8.83 -28.55
CA ASP A 266 12.35 7.82 -29.09
C ASP A 266 11.94 6.37 -28.75
N GLY A 267 10.94 6.20 -27.87
CA GLY A 267 10.45 4.91 -27.41
C GLY A 267 11.41 4.20 -26.46
N VAL A 268 12.40 4.92 -25.92
CA VAL A 268 13.37 4.47 -24.94
C VAL A 268 13.03 5.08 -23.58
N THR A 269 12.88 4.24 -22.57
CA THR A 269 12.63 4.71 -21.20
C THR A 269 13.95 5.03 -20.53
N GLY A 270 14.43 6.25 -20.72
CA GLY A 270 15.56 6.83 -19.97
C GLY A 270 15.10 7.55 -18.70
N LYS A 271 16.05 8.24 -18.04
CA LYS A 271 15.83 8.95 -16.76
C LYS A 271 14.63 9.91 -16.81
N GLN A 272 14.50 10.71 -17.86
CA GLN A 272 13.39 11.68 -17.97
C GLN A 272 12.02 11.01 -18.10
N THR A 273 11.92 9.92 -18.85
CA THR A 273 10.69 9.14 -19.00
C THR A 273 10.28 8.55 -17.65
N TRP A 274 11.22 7.93 -16.93
CA TRP A 274 10.98 7.39 -15.59
C TRP A 274 10.49 8.45 -14.60
N LEU A 275 11.18 9.59 -14.52
CA LEU A 275 10.81 10.64 -13.57
C LEU A 275 9.43 11.20 -13.89
N SER A 276 9.10 11.37 -15.18
CA SER A 276 7.76 11.81 -15.59
C SER A 276 6.67 10.79 -15.23
N ALA A 277 7.00 9.49 -15.22
CA ALA A 277 6.04 8.44 -14.87
C ALA A 277 5.86 8.22 -13.36
N LEU A 278 6.86 8.57 -12.53
CA LEU A 278 6.89 8.26 -11.10
C LEU A 278 6.58 9.44 -10.18
N VAL A 279 6.87 10.67 -10.61
CA VAL A 279 6.65 11.89 -9.82
C VAL A 279 5.90 12.92 -10.63
N SER A 280 4.87 13.53 -10.02
CA SER A 280 4.01 14.53 -10.68
C SER A 280 4.82 15.73 -11.22
N THR A 281 5.93 16.10 -10.59
CA THR A 281 6.80 17.19 -11.08
C THR A 281 7.71 16.80 -12.24
N GLY A 282 7.84 15.50 -12.55
CA GLY A 282 8.85 14.97 -13.46
C GLY A 282 10.29 15.29 -13.02
N ASP A 283 11.19 15.39 -14.00
CA ASP A 283 12.57 15.86 -13.80
C ASP A 283 12.60 17.39 -13.59
N SER A 284 12.88 17.80 -12.36
CA SER A 284 12.96 19.22 -11.98
C SER A 284 14.13 19.98 -12.63
N THR A 285 15.08 19.27 -13.24
CA THR A 285 16.21 19.88 -13.96
C THR A 285 15.95 20.02 -15.45
N ARG A 286 14.84 19.48 -15.96
CA ARG A 286 14.42 19.64 -17.35
C ARG A 286 14.07 21.10 -17.62
N LYS A 287 14.62 21.67 -18.68
CA LYS A 287 14.12 22.93 -19.26
C LYS A 287 12.77 22.65 -19.92
N GLY A 288 11.70 22.72 -19.13
CA GLY A 288 10.34 22.58 -19.64
C GLY A 288 9.94 23.83 -20.44
N THR A 289 9.19 23.64 -21.52
CA THR A 289 8.56 24.73 -22.28
C THR A 289 7.13 25.01 -21.81
N ALA A 290 6.62 24.23 -20.86
CA ALA A 290 5.30 24.38 -20.24
C ALA A 290 5.39 24.03 -18.75
N CYS A 291 4.54 24.64 -17.93
CA CYS A 291 4.42 24.38 -16.50
C CYS A 291 2.95 24.17 -16.14
N ASP A 292 2.68 23.14 -15.35
CA ASP A 292 1.34 22.85 -14.85
C ASP A 292 1.09 23.71 -13.60
N CYS A 293 0.06 24.56 -13.67
CA CYS A 293 -0.33 25.43 -12.57
C CYS A 293 -1.83 25.31 -12.35
N VAL A 294 -2.24 25.04 -11.11
CA VAL A 294 -3.65 25.06 -10.66
C VAL A 294 -4.33 26.42 -10.87
N THR A 295 -3.55 27.46 -11.18
CA THR A 295 -4.03 28.79 -11.56
C THR A 295 -3.29 29.28 -12.80
N MET A 296 -4.02 29.86 -13.76
CA MET A 296 -3.45 30.51 -14.94
C MET A 296 -2.31 31.47 -14.56
N ILE A 297 -1.18 31.38 -15.27
CA ILE A 297 -0.06 32.29 -15.05
C ILE A 297 -0.44 33.69 -15.52
N THR A 298 -0.48 34.64 -14.59
CA THR A 298 -0.73 36.05 -14.91
C THR A 298 0.55 36.73 -15.40
N PRO A 299 0.46 37.83 -16.17
CA PRO A 299 1.63 38.59 -16.61
C PRO A 299 2.55 39.05 -15.48
N ALA A 300 2.03 39.24 -14.27
CA ALA A 300 2.81 39.59 -13.08
C ALA A 300 3.64 38.41 -12.51
N ARG A 301 3.24 37.16 -12.77
CA ARG A 301 3.99 35.93 -12.38
C ARG A 301 4.97 35.44 -13.45
N ARG A 302 5.01 36.07 -14.64
CA ARG A 302 5.98 35.78 -15.71
C ARG A 302 7.45 36.08 -15.38
N ILE A 303 7.77 36.64 -14.21
CA ILE A 303 9.15 36.98 -13.82
C ILE A 303 10.05 35.72 -13.67
N ILE A 304 9.47 34.51 -13.66
CA ILE A 304 10.21 33.23 -13.68
C ILE A 304 10.70 32.85 -15.11
N GLU A 305 10.41 33.67 -16.13
CA GLU A 305 10.81 33.45 -17.54
C GLU A 305 12.26 33.91 -17.86
N SER A 306 13.28 33.26 -17.30
CA SER A 306 14.63 33.32 -17.89
C SER A 306 14.92 32.13 -18.82
N GLY A 307 13.88 31.47 -19.38
CA GLY A 307 14.03 30.17 -20.06
C GLY A 307 13.13 29.86 -21.26
N GLY A 308 12.22 30.75 -21.71
CA GLY A 308 11.45 30.52 -22.95
C GLY A 308 10.31 29.49 -22.85
N VAL A 309 9.50 29.54 -21.79
CA VAL A 309 8.30 28.71 -21.59
C VAL A 309 7.12 29.33 -22.38
N SER A 310 6.39 28.55 -23.18
CA SER A 310 5.16 28.96 -23.87
C SER A 310 3.93 28.34 -23.21
N ASP A 311 2.93 29.17 -22.94
CA ASP A 311 1.67 28.81 -22.29
C ASP A 311 0.87 27.80 -23.14
N SER A 312 0.55 26.65 -22.55
CA SER A 312 -0.42 25.71 -23.12
C SER A 312 -1.46 25.44 -22.05
N GLY A 313 -2.58 26.18 -22.11
CA GLY A 313 -3.71 26.13 -21.16
C GLY A 313 -4.51 24.82 -21.17
N ALA A 314 -3.85 23.67 -21.33
CA ALA A 314 -4.45 22.38 -21.04
C ALA A 314 -4.39 22.18 -19.52
N LEU A 315 -5.54 22.33 -18.87
CA LEU A 315 -5.76 21.86 -17.51
C LEU A 315 -5.36 20.38 -17.44
N LEU A 316 -4.16 20.10 -16.94
CA LEU A 316 -3.77 18.76 -16.52
C LEU A 316 -4.55 18.50 -15.23
N ASN A 317 -5.76 17.97 -15.39
CA ASN A 317 -6.53 17.47 -14.26
C ASN A 317 -5.69 16.41 -13.55
N GLU A 318 -5.23 16.78 -12.36
CA GLU A 318 -4.88 15.93 -11.22
C GLU A 318 -4.32 14.55 -11.60
N CYS A 319 -2.99 14.45 -11.64
CA CYS A 319 -2.31 13.20 -11.29
C CYS A 319 -2.68 12.86 -9.83
N ALA A 320 -3.80 12.15 -9.67
CA ALA A 320 -4.25 11.55 -8.42
C ALA A 320 -3.47 10.26 -8.09
#